data_AF-A0A9E3H1N3-F1
#
_entry.id   AF-A0A9E3H1N3-F1
#
_cell.length_a   1.000
_cell.length_b   1.000
_cell.length_c   1.000
_cell.angle_alpha   90.00
_cell.angle_beta   90.00
_cell.angle_gamma   90.00
#
_symmetry.space_group_name_H-M   'P 1'
#
loop_
_entity.id
_entity.type
_entity.pdbx_description
1 polymer ?
#
loop_
_entity_poly.entity_id
_entity_poly.type
_entity_poly.pdbx_seq_one_letter_code
_entity_poly.pdbx_strand_id
1 'polypeptide(L)'
;MRDPTSDSEVPGTTVLAPEDWIRLRELARGPPDLWWRNYPLMISVAAFALSLITSVVSAYIGYRRGVHDQQEQLAAAIGTIQKLDLERTNILQSNRGKTLPVEVIFLMNAEINSALKDARDLALRLGSDANTAELVTVAQGLVGLDDLQNARRLLTTGLEVAQNPDDLSVALRNLGYLDARFLPPARGLPRANARYRQAIAIDKVYDLRQSPYLAGYLKAIAAFEWAAAIAPLDCADAQRHFASGIVYQRGMPPSQDMDYVRRMAIAQETSGLGGIAACQPTSTSGLTPPTRPAGAAGRPFSPAILAPAAPSRAGTPG
;
A
#
# COMPACT_ATOMS: atom_id res chain seq x y z
N MET A 1 44.49 69.40 -23.08
CA MET A 1 44.07 68.06 -22.59
C MET A 1 44.10 67.12 -23.79
N ARG A 2 45.07 66.19 -23.81
CA ARG A 2 45.08 64.96 -24.63
C ARG A 2 44.11 63.95 -23.95
N ASP A 3 43.47 62.99 -24.58
CA ASP A 3 43.74 62.20 -25.79
C ASP A 3 42.42 61.55 -26.26
N PRO A 4 42.15 61.38 -27.57
CA PRO A 4 41.03 60.59 -28.07
C PRO A 4 41.45 59.14 -28.37
N THR A 5 40.46 58.24 -28.33
CA THR A 5 40.42 56.92 -28.98
C THR A 5 41.47 55.87 -28.56
N SER A 6 41.07 54.97 -27.65
CA SER A 6 41.61 53.61 -27.58
C SER A 6 40.59 52.68 -28.24
N ASP A 7 40.93 52.23 -29.44
CA ASP A 7 40.22 51.20 -30.20
C ASP A 7 40.19 49.88 -29.44
N SER A 8 39.00 49.30 -29.32
CA SER A 8 38.82 47.91 -28.94
C SER A 8 38.71 47.08 -30.22
N GLU A 9 39.78 46.35 -30.54
CA GLU A 9 39.79 45.34 -31.60
C GLU A 9 38.76 44.25 -31.26
N VAL A 10 37.67 44.23 -32.02
CA VAL A 10 36.75 43.09 -32.09
C VAL A 10 37.50 41.99 -32.86
N PRO A 11 37.73 40.79 -32.27
CA PRO A 11 38.41 39.71 -32.96
C PRO A 11 37.62 39.33 -34.22
N GLY A 12 38.32 39.37 -35.34
CA GLY A 12 37.76 39.35 -36.68
C GLY A 12 36.71 38.27 -36.89
N THR A 13 35.52 38.71 -37.26
CA THR A 13 34.67 37.96 -38.18
C THR A 13 35.52 37.72 -39.44
N THR A 14 36.11 36.54 -39.56
CA THR A 14 36.70 36.06 -40.81
C THR A 14 35.58 35.98 -41.83
N VAL A 15 35.40 37.08 -42.56
CA VAL A 15 34.59 37.11 -43.77
C VAL A 15 35.26 36.11 -44.71
N LEU A 16 34.62 34.95 -44.89
CA LEU A 16 35.04 33.92 -45.82
C LEU A 16 35.38 34.59 -47.16
N ALA A 17 36.60 34.36 -47.64
CA ALA A 17 37.07 35.00 -48.85
C ALA A 17 36.20 34.54 -50.05
N PRO A 18 36.09 35.34 -51.12
CA PRO A 18 35.30 34.97 -52.29
C PRO A 18 35.68 33.59 -52.86
N GLU A 19 36.95 33.20 -52.77
CA GLU A 19 37.43 31.86 -53.11
C GLU A 19 36.86 30.74 -52.22
N ASP A 20 36.62 30.99 -50.94
CA ASP A 20 36.02 30.02 -50.01
C ASP A 20 34.54 29.79 -50.34
N TRP A 21 33.85 30.85 -50.77
CA TRP A 21 32.47 30.75 -51.26
C TRP A 21 32.35 29.92 -52.53
N ILE A 22 33.31 30.05 -53.44
CA ILE A 22 33.36 29.25 -54.68
C ILE A 22 33.61 27.78 -54.35
N ARG A 23 34.56 27.48 -53.45
CA ARG A 23 34.82 26.12 -52.98
C ARG A 23 33.62 25.48 -52.28
N LEU A 24 32.93 26.22 -51.42
CA LEU A 24 31.69 25.77 -50.78
C LEU A 24 30.58 25.48 -51.80
N ARG A 25 30.48 26.28 -52.86
CA ARG A 25 29.49 26.08 -53.94
C ARG A 25 29.81 24.87 -54.81
N GLU A 26 31.08 24.58 -55.03
CA GLU A 26 31.52 23.37 -55.74
C GLU A 26 31.31 22.10 -54.90
N LEU A 27 31.63 22.15 -53.60
CA LEU A 27 31.34 21.06 -52.65
C LEU A 27 29.84 20.75 -52.56
N ALA A 28 28.98 21.76 -52.60
CA ALA A 28 27.53 21.59 -52.57
C ALA A 28 26.92 21.09 -53.90
N ARG A 29 27.67 21.17 -55.02
CA ARG A 29 27.22 20.74 -56.36
C ARG A 29 27.71 19.36 -56.78
N GLY A 30 28.62 18.74 -56.01
CA GLY A 30 29.00 17.34 -56.22
C GLY A 30 27.79 16.40 -56.02
N PRO A 31 27.75 15.23 -56.68
CA PRO A 31 26.75 14.22 -56.36
C PRO A 31 26.83 13.92 -54.86
N PRO A 32 25.71 13.82 -54.13
CA PRO A 32 25.75 13.60 -52.69
C PRO A 32 26.54 12.32 -52.43
N ASP A 33 27.73 12.45 -51.83
CA ASP A 33 28.47 11.29 -51.38
C ASP A 33 27.58 10.54 -50.40
N LEU A 34 27.32 9.29 -50.74
CA LEU A 34 26.40 8.45 -49.98
C LEU A 34 26.94 8.37 -48.55
N TRP A 35 26.20 8.90 -47.58
CA TRP A 35 26.66 9.13 -46.20
C TRP A 35 27.26 7.88 -45.54
N TRP A 36 26.85 6.68 -45.96
CA TRP A 36 27.38 5.40 -45.51
C TRP A 36 28.81 5.07 -45.97
N ARG A 37 29.37 5.82 -46.94
CA ARG A 37 30.77 5.69 -47.37
C ARG A 37 31.73 6.53 -46.51
N ASN A 38 31.22 7.45 -45.69
CA ASN A 38 32.05 8.26 -44.80
C ASN A 38 32.33 7.50 -43.49
N TYR A 39 33.38 6.68 -43.47
CA TYR A 39 33.80 5.92 -42.27
C TYR A 39 33.91 6.78 -41.00
N PRO A 40 34.47 8.01 -41.02
CA PRO A 40 34.53 8.85 -39.83
C PRO A 40 33.14 9.27 -39.31
N LEU A 41 32.18 9.50 -40.22
CA LEU A 41 30.79 9.82 -39.87
C LEU A 41 30.08 8.60 -39.27
N MET A 42 30.29 7.40 -39.81
CA MET A 42 29.73 6.18 -39.21
C MET A 42 30.30 5.90 -37.83
N ILE A 43 31.60 6.10 -37.63
CA ILE A 43 32.26 5.93 -36.33
C ILE A 43 31.72 6.95 -35.32
N SER A 44 31.57 8.22 -35.70
CA SER A 44 31.05 9.25 -34.78
C SER A 44 29.58 9.03 -34.43
N VAL A 45 28.75 8.61 -35.38
CA VAL A 45 27.34 8.24 -35.12
C VAL A 45 27.26 7.00 -34.23
N ALA A 46 28.08 5.97 -34.47
CA ALA A 46 28.14 4.78 -33.63
C ALA A 46 28.61 5.12 -32.20
N ALA A 47 29.64 5.94 -32.06
CA ALA A 47 30.14 6.40 -30.76
C ALA A 47 29.08 7.24 -30.01
N PHE A 48 28.37 8.11 -30.72
CA PHE A 48 27.25 8.88 -30.17
C PHE A 48 26.10 7.96 -29.71
N ALA A 49 25.71 6.98 -30.54
CA ALA A 49 24.69 6.00 -30.19
C ALA A 49 25.09 5.17 -28.95
N LEU A 50 26.34 4.72 -28.87
CA LEU A 50 26.86 4.02 -27.70
C LEU A 50 26.88 4.91 -26.45
N SER A 51 27.25 6.18 -26.59
CA SER A 51 27.20 7.15 -25.49
C SER A 51 25.76 7.38 -25.01
N LEU A 52 24.81 7.51 -25.93
CA LEU A 52 23.39 7.67 -25.62
C LEU A 52 22.83 6.43 -24.91
N ILE A 53 23.09 5.23 -25.43
CA ILE A 53 22.68 3.96 -24.81
C ILE A 53 23.24 3.88 -23.40
N THR A 54 24.53 4.18 -23.22
CA THR A 54 25.18 4.15 -21.91
C THR A 54 24.55 5.15 -20.94
N SER A 55 24.22 6.37 -21.42
CA SER A 55 23.56 7.40 -20.62
C SER A 55 22.15 6.96 -20.18
N VAL A 56 21.35 6.41 -21.08
CA VAL A 56 20.01 5.89 -20.78
C VAL A 56 20.08 4.73 -19.78
N VAL A 57 21.02 3.79 -19.97
CA VAL A 57 21.22 2.67 -19.03
C VAL A 57 21.66 3.19 -17.65
N SER A 58 22.56 4.16 -17.59
CA SER A 58 22.98 4.76 -16.31
C SER A 58 21.84 5.47 -15.61
N ALA A 59 21.03 6.23 -16.34
CA ALA A 59 19.84 6.89 -15.79
C ALA A 59 18.82 5.85 -15.27
N TYR A 60 18.60 4.77 -16.03
CA TYR A 60 17.72 3.68 -15.63
C TYR A 60 18.19 2.95 -14.37
N ILE A 61 19.49 2.64 -14.27
CA ILE A 61 20.06 2.03 -13.05
C ILE A 61 19.94 2.98 -11.86
N GLY A 62 20.20 4.27 -12.07
CA GLY A 62 20.00 5.31 -11.04
C GLY A 62 18.56 5.35 -10.53
N TYR A 63 17.58 5.31 -11.44
CA TYR A 63 16.17 5.24 -11.10
C TYR A 63 15.84 3.98 -10.27
N ARG A 64 16.26 2.80 -10.72
CA ARG A 64 15.98 1.53 -10.02
C ARG A 64 16.60 1.49 -8.64
N ARG A 65 17.81 2.04 -8.45
CA ARG A 65 18.43 2.18 -7.12
C ARG A 65 17.61 3.10 -6.23
N GLY A 66 17.18 4.25 -6.74
CA GLY A 66 16.34 5.18 -5.98
C GLY A 66 15.00 4.56 -5.54
N VAL A 67 14.37 3.75 -6.39
CA VAL A 67 13.16 2.99 -6.03
C VAL A 67 13.46 1.98 -4.91
N HIS A 68 14.54 1.22 -5.02
CA HIS A 68 14.93 0.27 -3.98
C HIS A 68 15.25 0.96 -2.64
N ASP A 69 15.97 2.08 -2.65
CA ASP A 69 16.25 2.86 -1.44
C ASP A 69 14.94 3.35 -0.77
N GLN A 70 13.96 3.78 -1.58
CA GLN A 70 12.65 4.19 -1.08
C GLN A 70 11.84 3.02 -0.52
N GLN A 71 11.89 1.84 -1.16
CA GLN A 71 11.26 0.62 -0.65
C GLN A 71 11.87 0.19 0.68
N GLU A 72 13.20 0.25 0.83
CA GLU A 72 13.88 -0.05 2.08
C GLU A 72 13.50 0.93 3.20
N GLN A 73 13.43 2.23 2.88
CA GLN A 73 12.94 3.25 3.82
C GLN A 73 11.49 3.01 4.23
N LEU A 74 10.63 2.63 3.28
CA LEU A 74 9.23 2.31 3.56
C LEU A 74 9.10 1.09 4.46
N ALA A 75 9.83 0.00 4.14
CA ALA A 75 9.87 -1.20 4.96
C ALA A 75 10.39 -0.92 6.38
N ALA A 76 11.41 -0.07 6.52
CA ALA A 76 11.92 0.36 7.81
C ALA A 76 10.88 1.16 8.60
N ALA A 77 10.17 2.10 7.97
CA ALA A 77 9.11 2.87 8.60
C ALA A 77 7.95 1.97 9.08
N ILE A 78 7.52 1.01 8.25
CA ILE A 78 6.51 0.00 8.61
C ILE A 78 7.01 -0.87 9.78
N GLY A 79 8.28 -1.30 9.74
CA GLY A 79 8.89 -2.06 10.83
C GLY A 79 8.87 -1.32 12.17
N THR A 80 9.15 -0.01 12.15
CA THR A 80 9.04 0.86 13.34
C THR A 80 7.60 0.93 13.84
N ILE A 81 6.62 1.14 12.96
CA ILE A 81 5.19 1.16 13.33
C ILE A 81 4.78 -0.14 14.01
N GLN A 82 5.12 -1.29 13.42
CA GLN A 82 4.79 -2.61 13.97
C GLN A 82 5.47 -2.86 15.32
N LYS A 83 6.74 -2.48 15.45
CA LYS A 83 7.48 -2.60 16.71
C LYS A 83 6.81 -1.79 17.82
N LEU A 84 6.46 -0.53 17.55
CA LEU A 84 5.80 0.34 18.51
C LEU A 84 4.40 -0.17 18.90
N ASP A 85 3.64 -0.72 17.95
CA ASP A 85 2.32 -1.28 18.24
C ASP A 85 2.40 -2.54 19.12
N LEU A 86 3.39 -3.40 18.88
CA LEU A 86 3.66 -4.57 19.73
C LEU A 86 4.10 -4.14 21.14
N GLU A 87 4.98 -3.16 21.24
CA GLU A 87 5.42 -2.61 22.53
C GLU A 87 4.24 -1.99 23.28
N ARG A 88 3.38 -1.25 22.60
CA ARG A 88 2.17 -0.66 23.16
C ARG A 88 1.25 -1.75 23.72
N THR A 89 1.03 -2.80 22.95
CA THR A 89 0.22 -3.96 23.37
C THR A 89 0.82 -4.66 24.57
N ASN A 90 2.14 -4.84 24.61
CA ASN A 90 2.84 -5.42 25.76
C ASN A 90 2.72 -4.56 27.02
N ILE A 91 2.83 -3.24 26.91
CA ILE A 91 2.63 -2.31 28.02
C ILE A 91 1.19 -2.39 28.53
N LEU A 92 0.20 -2.37 27.64
CA LEU A 92 -1.21 -2.50 28.01
C LEU A 92 -1.50 -3.84 28.70
N GLN A 93 -0.90 -4.94 28.24
CA GLN A 93 -1.08 -6.26 28.84
C GLN A 93 -0.39 -6.39 30.21
N SER A 94 0.85 -5.94 30.32
CA SER A 94 1.64 -5.99 31.56
C SER A 94 1.10 -5.08 32.67
N ASN A 95 0.36 -4.03 32.30
CA ASN A 95 -0.29 -3.10 33.22
C ASN A 95 -1.79 -3.33 33.38
N ARG A 96 -2.33 -4.49 32.98
CA ARG A 96 -3.73 -4.83 33.26
C ARG A 96 -4.01 -4.78 34.76
N GLY A 97 -4.97 -3.94 35.16
CA GLY A 97 -5.34 -3.73 36.56
C GLY A 97 -4.41 -2.79 37.35
N LYS A 98 -3.48 -2.10 36.68
CA LYS A 98 -2.58 -1.09 37.27
C LYS A 98 -2.81 0.27 36.63
N THR A 99 -2.41 1.34 37.32
CA THR A 99 -2.38 2.70 36.74
C THR A 99 -1.36 2.72 35.60
N LEU A 100 -1.84 2.96 34.39
CA LEU A 100 -1.00 3.07 33.20
C LEU A 100 -0.26 4.41 33.20
N PRO A 101 1.04 4.44 32.84
CA PRO A 101 1.74 5.69 32.57
C PRO A 101 1.19 6.29 31.27
N VAL A 102 0.22 7.19 31.38
CA VAL A 102 -0.48 7.84 30.25
C VAL A 102 0.49 8.55 29.31
N GLU A 103 1.56 9.14 29.86
CA GLU A 103 2.61 9.83 29.11
C GLU A 103 3.33 8.90 28.12
N VAL A 104 3.61 7.66 28.50
CA VAL A 104 4.28 6.67 27.64
C VAL A 104 3.38 6.32 26.45
N ILE A 105 2.10 6.06 26.70
CA ILE A 105 1.13 5.76 25.63
C ILE A 105 0.98 6.95 24.68
N PHE A 106 0.97 8.17 25.20
CA PHE A 106 0.90 9.38 24.39
C PHE A 106 2.12 9.55 23.49
N LEU A 107 3.34 9.42 24.04
CA LEU A 107 4.59 9.52 23.29
C LEU A 107 4.67 8.45 22.19
N MET A 108 4.32 7.21 22.51
CA MET A 108 4.29 6.12 21.52
C MET A 108 3.32 6.39 20.39
N ASN A 109 2.11 6.91 20.70
CA ASN A 109 1.16 7.28 19.66
C ASN A 109 1.69 8.42 18.80
N ALA A 110 2.35 9.42 19.38
CA ALA A 110 2.97 10.50 18.60
C ALA A 110 4.05 9.97 17.64
N GLU A 111 4.88 9.03 18.10
CA GLU A 111 5.91 8.40 17.28
C GLU A 111 5.31 7.53 16.16
N ILE A 112 4.29 6.72 16.47
CA ILE A 112 3.53 5.95 15.46
C ILE A 112 2.93 6.88 14.41
N ASN A 113 2.32 7.99 14.84
CA ASN A 113 1.70 8.96 13.92
C ASN A 113 2.74 9.66 13.04
N SER A 114 3.93 9.94 13.56
CA SER A 114 5.04 10.50 12.77
C SER A 114 5.52 9.48 11.73
N ALA A 115 5.82 8.25 12.16
CA ALA A 115 6.27 7.19 11.27
C ALA A 115 5.23 6.87 10.18
N LEU A 116 3.94 6.94 10.49
CA LEU A 116 2.86 6.76 9.52
C LEU A 116 2.81 7.87 8.46
N LYS A 117 3.10 9.13 8.82
CA LYS A 117 3.17 10.23 7.86
C LYS A 117 4.35 10.06 6.92
N ASP A 118 5.51 9.67 7.44
CA ASP A 118 6.69 9.39 6.62
C ASP A 118 6.45 8.21 5.68
N ALA A 119 5.85 7.12 6.20
CA ALA A 119 5.48 5.96 5.41
C ALA A 119 4.45 6.29 4.32
N ARG A 120 3.47 7.16 4.60
CA ARG A 120 2.53 7.67 3.60
C ARG A 120 3.25 8.42 2.48
N ASP A 121 4.14 9.33 2.82
CA ASP A 121 4.82 10.16 1.82
C ASP A 121 5.77 9.32 0.95
N LEU A 122 6.38 8.27 1.51
CA LEU A 122 7.13 7.26 0.75
C LEU A 122 6.21 6.42 -0.13
N ALA A 123 5.13 5.86 0.42
CA ALA A 123 4.20 5.02 -0.31
C ALA A 123 3.52 5.75 -1.48
N LEU A 124 3.13 7.02 -1.30
CA LEU A 124 2.57 7.85 -2.36
C LEU A 124 3.57 8.19 -3.46
N ARG A 125 4.86 8.34 -3.11
CA ARG A 125 5.95 8.57 -4.08
C ARG A 125 6.29 7.32 -4.89
N LEU A 126 6.37 6.17 -4.22
CA LEU A 126 6.58 4.87 -4.86
C LEU A 126 5.41 4.49 -5.77
N GLY A 127 4.17 4.79 -5.37
CA GLY A 127 2.98 4.49 -6.15
C GLY A 127 2.91 2.99 -6.50
N SER A 128 2.94 2.66 -7.79
CA SER A 128 2.87 1.28 -8.26
C SER A 128 4.16 0.47 -8.07
N ASP A 129 5.27 1.12 -7.70
CA ASP A 129 6.53 0.44 -7.38
C ASP A 129 6.54 -0.11 -5.94
N ALA A 130 5.61 0.29 -5.07
CA ALA A 130 5.42 -0.33 -3.75
C ALA A 130 4.61 -1.63 -3.86
N ASN A 131 4.85 -2.58 -2.96
CA ASN A 131 4.05 -3.81 -2.94
C ASN A 131 2.69 -3.60 -2.25
N THR A 132 1.72 -4.47 -2.56
CA THR A 132 0.36 -4.38 -2.03
C THR A 132 0.31 -4.38 -0.51
N ALA A 133 1.14 -5.20 0.14
CA ALA A 133 1.15 -5.34 1.59
C ALA A 133 1.61 -4.04 2.29
N GLU A 134 2.62 -3.37 1.75
CA GLU A 134 3.09 -2.06 2.23
C GLU A 134 2.00 -1.00 2.10
N LEU A 135 1.41 -0.90 0.90
CA LEU A 135 0.35 0.07 0.61
C LEU A 135 -0.86 -0.11 1.53
N VAL A 136 -1.29 -1.36 1.74
CA VAL A 136 -2.40 -1.70 2.63
C VAL A 136 -2.06 -1.39 4.08
N THR A 137 -0.87 -1.76 4.55
CA THR A 137 -0.44 -1.53 5.94
C THR A 137 -0.42 -0.04 6.27
N VAL A 138 0.15 0.78 5.38
CA VAL A 138 0.16 2.24 5.56
C VAL A 138 -1.25 2.80 5.51
N ALA A 139 -2.06 2.39 4.52
CA ALA A 139 -3.43 2.87 4.39
C ALA A 139 -4.28 2.57 5.63
N GLN A 140 -4.14 1.38 6.21
CA GLN A 140 -4.77 0.97 7.44
C GLN A 140 -4.41 1.89 8.62
N GLY A 141 -3.12 2.23 8.77
CA GLY A 141 -2.68 3.20 9.77
C GLY A 141 -3.27 4.59 9.53
N LEU A 142 -3.37 5.03 8.27
CA LEU A 142 -3.98 6.31 7.90
C LEU A 142 -5.48 6.38 8.22
N VAL A 143 -6.21 5.26 8.19
CA VAL A 143 -7.59 5.22 8.69
C VAL A 143 -7.64 5.60 10.17
N GLY A 144 -6.68 5.14 10.97
CA GLY A 144 -6.56 5.51 12.39
C GLY A 144 -6.22 6.99 12.62
N LEU A 145 -5.63 7.65 11.63
CA LEU A 145 -5.34 9.10 11.63
C LEU A 145 -6.45 9.96 11.00
N ASP A 146 -7.57 9.33 10.59
CA ASP A 146 -8.64 9.98 9.83
C ASP A 146 -8.19 10.56 8.46
N ASP A 147 -7.04 10.11 7.93
CA ASP A 147 -6.57 10.48 6.59
C ASP A 147 -7.15 9.52 5.54
N LEU A 148 -8.49 9.55 5.44
CA LEU A 148 -9.28 8.62 4.63
C LEU A 148 -9.04 8.79 3.13
N GLN A 149 -8.66 9.99 2.69
CA GLN A 149 -8.37 10.28 1.29
C GLN A 149 -7.09 9.56 0.85
N ASN A 150 -5.99 9.70 1.62
CA ASN A 150 -4.75 9.01 1.28
C ASN A 150 -4.85 7.51 1.51
N ALA A 151 -5.55 7.06 2.56
CA ALA A 151 -5.85 5.64 2.76
C ALA A 151 -6.54 5.03 1.52
N ARG A 152 -7.58 5.69 1.00
CA ARG A 152 -8.29 5.25 -0.21
C ARG A 152 -7.40 5.25 -1.44
N ARG A 153 -6.54 6.26 -1.61
CA ARG A 153 -5.60 6.34 -2.73
C ARG A 153 -4.64 5.17 -2.71
N LEU A 154 -3.97 4.94 -1.57
CA LEU A 154 -3.03 3.83 -1.40
C LEU A 154 -3.69 2.47 -1.61
N LEU A 155 -4.90 2.26 -1.10
CA LEU A 155 -5.62 1.00 -1.30
C LEU A 155 -6.08 0.79 -2.75
N THR A 156 -6.41 1.87 -3.47
CA THR A 156 -6.75 1.80 -4.90
C THR A 156 -5.51 1.42 -5.70
N THR A 157 -4.36 2.03 -5.41
CA THR A 157 -3.08 1.64 -6.02
C THR A 157 -2.71 0.21 -5.66
N GLY A 158 -2.90 -0.21 -4.41
CA GLY A 158 -2.68 -1.59 -3.96
C GLY A 158 -3.55 -2.60 -4.73
N LEU A 159 -4.80 -2.23 -5.03
CA LEU A 159 -5.68 -3.05 -5.86
C LEU A 159 -5.17 -3.15 -7.31
N GLU A 160 -4.62 -2.07 -7.87
CA GLU A 160 -4.08 -2.03 -9.23
C GLU A 160 -2.78 -2.84 -9.39
N VAL A 161 -1.96 -2.92 -8.33
CA VAL A 161 -0.68 -3.65 -8.35
C VAL A 161 -0.73 -5.04 -7.72
N ALA A 162 -1.90 -5.50 -7.29
CA ALA A 162 -2.07 -6.81 -6.67
C ALA A 162 -1.58 -7.94 -7.59
N GLN A 163 -0.61 -8.72 -7.11
CA GLN A 163 0.05 -9.74 -7.94
C GLN A 163 -0.48 -11.16 -7.69
N ASN A 164 -1.17 -11.37 -6.57
CA ASN A 164 -1.56 -12.69 -6.09
C ASN A 164 -2.98 -12.63 -5.44
N PRO A 165 -3.64 -13.78 -5.20
CA PRO A 165 -5.00 -13.80 -4.66
C PRO A 165 -5.13 -13.18 -3.26
N ASP A 166 -4.09 -13.24 -2.42
CA ASP A 166 -4.10 -12.65 -1.08
C ASP A 166 -4.05 -11.12 -1.17
N ASP A 167 -3.11 -10.59 -1.96
CA ASP A 167 -2.98 -9.16 -2.30
C ASP A 167 -4.31 -8.57 -2.79
N LEU A 168 -4.93 -9.23 -3.77
CA LEU A 168 -6.20 -8.77 -4.33
C LEU A 168 -7.31 -8.82 -3.28
N SER A 169 -7.41 -9.91 -2.53
CA SER A 169 -8.40 -10.07 -1.47
C SER A 169 -8.25 -9.00 -0.38
N VAL A 170 -7.03 -8.77 0.11
CA VAL A 170 -6.79 -7.81 1.20
C VAL A 170 -7.06 -6.37 0.76
N ALA A 171 -6.68 -5.98 -0.47
CA ALA A 171 -6.98 -4.66 -1.01
C ALA A 171 -8.50 -4.44 -1.16
N LEU A 172 -9.22 -5.43 -1.71
CA LEU A 172 -10.68 -5.39 -1.85
C LEU A 172 -11.39 -5.27 -0.50
N ARG A 173 -10.98 -6.06 0.49
CA ARG A 173 -11.59 -6.04 1.83
C ARG A 173 -11.40 -4.71 2.54
N ASN A 174 -10.19 -4.14 2.51
CA ASN A 174 -9.93 -2.84 3.13
C ASN A 174 -10.65 -1.68 2.43
N LEU A 175 -10.73 -1.71 1.09
CA LEU A 175 -11.57 -0.75 0.36
C LEU A 175 -13.07 -0.96 0.63
N GLY A 176 -13.51 -2.19 0.84
CA GLY A 176 -14.87 -2.53 1.23
C GLY A 176 -15.21 -1.94 2.60
N TYR A 177 -14.32 -2.13 3.58
CA TYR A 177 -14.42 -1.53 4.90
C TYR A 177 -14.52 -0.01 4.84
N LEU A 178 -13.64 0.65 4.08
CA LEU A 178 -13.67 2.11 3.93
C LEU A 178 -15.00 2.63 3.35
N ASP A 179 -15.53 1.94 2.34
CA ASP A 179 -16.81 2.34 1.74
C ASP A 179 -17.98 2.14 2.66
N ALA A 180 -18.00 1.05 3.43
CA ALA A 180 -19.06 0.81 4.40
C ALA A 180 -19.01 1.85 5.52
N ARG A 181 -17.83 2.09 6.11
CA ARG A 181 -17.72 2.87 7.35
C ARG A 181 -17.72 4.39 7.15
N PHE A 182 -17.25 4.88 6.01
CA PHE A 182 -16.96 6.32 5.86
C PHE A 182 -17.68 7.00 4.69
N LEU A 183 -18.39 6.27 3.83
CA LEU A 183 -19.26 6.88 2.83
C LEU A 183 -20.71 6.90 3.31
N PRO A 184 -21.54 7.85 2.82
CA PRO A 184 -22.98 7.82 3.07
C PRO A 184 -23.58 6.45 2.69
N PRO A 185 -24.43 5.82 3.54
CA PRO A 185 -24.87 4.43 3.34
C PRO A 185 -25.45 4.12 1.95
N ALA A 186 -26.22 5.06 1.37
CA ALA A 186 -26.81 4.94 0.04
C ALA A 186 -25.77 4.73 -1.09
N ARG A 187 -24.52 5.18 -0.90
CA ARG A 187 -23.40 4.99 -1.84
C ARG A 187 -22.39 3.99 -1.33
N GLY A 188 -22.13 3.98 -0.02
CA GLY A 188 -21.13 3.15 0.63
C GLY A 188 -21.46 1.67 0.60
N LEU A 189 -22.66 1.29 1.04
CA LEU A 189 -23.07 -0.12 1.15
C LEU A 189 -23.02 -0.87 -0.19
N PRO A 190 -23.57 -0.33 -1.31
CA PRO A 190 -23.49 -1.03 -2.60
C PRO A 190 -22.06 -1.30 -3.05
N ARG A 191 -21.15 -0.33 -2.86
CA ARG A 191 -19.73 -0.47 -3.24
C ARG A 191 -18.98 -1.43 -2.32
N ALA A 192 -19.21 -1.34 -1.01
CA ALA A 192 -18.65 -2.28 -0.03
C ALA A 192 -19.08 -3.71 -0.36
N ASN A 193 -20.38 -3.94 -0.57
CA ASN A 193 -20.93 -5.24 -0.93
C ASN A 193 -20.39 -5.76 -2.26
N ALA A 194 -20.13 -4.90 -3.24
CA ALA A 194 -19.49 -5.31 -4.48
C ALA A 194 -18.05 -5.80 -4.25
N ARG A 195 -17.27 -5.08 -3.44
CA ARG A 195 -15.86 -5.44 -3.15
C ARG A 195 -15.74 -6.72 -2.32
N TYR A 196 -16.56 -6.88 -1.27
CA TYR A 196 -16.54 -8.12 -0.50
C TYR A 196 -17.03 -9.32 -1.30
N ARG A 197 -18.01 -9.15 -2.20
CA ARG A 197 -18.39 -10.23 -3.14
C ARG A 197 -17.24 -10.63 -4.06
N GLN A 198 -16.46 -9.67 -4.55
CA GLN A 198 -15.26 -9.96 -5.33
C GLN A 198 -14.20 -10.69 -4.50
N ALA A 199 -13.97 -10.26 -3.25
CA ALA A 199 -13.00 -10.90 -2.35
C ALA A 199 -13.40 -12.35 -1.99
N ILE A 200 -14.69 -12.65 -1.80
CA ILE A 200 -15.18 -14.02 -1.59
C ILE A 200 -15.07 -14.86 -2.87
N ALA A 201 -15.28 -14.25 -4.03
CA ALA A 201 -15.23 -14.92 -5.33
C ALA A 201 -13.83 -14.87 -5.96
N ILE A 202 -12.76 -14.81 -5.16
CA ILE A 202 -11.37 -14.72 -5.62
C ILE A 202 -10.95 -15.93 -6.47
N ASP A 203 -11.57 -17.08 -6.23
CA ASP A 203 -11.41 -18.32 -6.99
C ASP A 203 -11.98 -18.26 -8.42
N LYS A 204 -12.71 -17.20 -8.77
CA LYS A 204 -13.11 -16.90 -10.16
C LYS A 204 -12.02 -16.18 -10.96
N VAL A 205 -11.10 -15.51 -10.26
CA VAL A 205 -10.00 -14.75 -10.87
C VAL A 205 -8.72 -15.59 -10.90
N TYR A 206 -8.46 -16.34 -9.82
CA TYR A 206 -7.29 -17.21 -9.69
C TYR A 206 -7.71 -18.68 -9.59
N ASP A 207 -6.98 -19.58 -10.26
CA ASP A 207 -7.21 -21.02 -10.10
C ASP A 207 -6.64 -21.51 -8.75
N LEU A 208 -7.50 -21.52 -7.73
CA LEU A 208 -7.15 -21.97 -6.39
C LEU A 208 -7.50 -23.44 -6.12
N ARG A 209 -7.81 -24.23 -7.16
CA ARG A 209 -8.17 -25.66 -6.99
C ARG A 209 -7.04 -26.48 -6.37
N GLN A 210 -5.79 -26.10 -6.64
CA GLN A 210 -4.60 -26.73 -6.04
C GLN A 210 -4.28 -26.22 -4.62
N SER A 211 -4.99 -25.18 -4.17
CA SER A 211 -4.81 -24.59 -2.83
C SER A 211 -6.16 -24.34 -2.16
N PRO A 212 -6.97 -25.39 -1.93
CA PRO A 212 -8.31 -25.26 -1.35
C PRO A 212 -8.28 -24.62 0.04
N TYR A 213 -7.18 -24.83 0.77
CA TYR A 213 -6.91 -24.18 2.04
C TYR A 213 -6.87 -22.64 1.92
N LEU A 214 -6.08 -22.11 0.98
CA LEU A 214 -5.98 -20.67 0.73
C LEU A 214 -7.33 -20.10 0.30
N ALA A 215 -8.05 -20.81 -0.58
CA ALA A 215 -9.38 -20.40 -1.00
C ALA A 215 -10.37 -20.31 0.18
N GLY A 216 -10.37 -21.32 1.08
CA GLY A 216 -11.21 -21.33 2.27
C GLY A 216 -10.85 -20.22 3.26
N TYR A 217 -9.56 -20.01 3.51
CA TYR A 217 -9.05 -18.92 4.35
C TYR A 217 -9.51 -17.55 3.84
N LEU A 218 -9.27 -17.24 2.55
CA LEU A 218 -9.62 -15.96 1.94
C LEU A 218 -11.13 -15.69 1.96
N LYS A 219 -11.95 -16.74 1.73
CA LYS A 219 -13.42 -16.64 1.82
C LYS A 219 -13.90 -16.37 3.24
N ALA A 220 -13.34 -17.09 4.21
CA ALA A 220 -13.71 -16.94 5.61
C ALA A 220 -13.37 -15.54 6.13
N ILE A 221 -12.12 -15.07 5.93
CA ILE A 221 -11.70 -13.74 6.38
C ILE A 221 -12.50 -12.63 5.72
N ALA A 222 -12.77 -12.73 4.40
CA ALA A 222 -13.61 -11.76 3.69
C ALA A 222 -15.02 -11.69 4.26
N ALA A 223 -15.64 -12.82 4.59
CA ALA A 223 -16.99 -12.86 5.15
C ALA A 223 -17.06 -12.26 6.56
N PHE A 224 -16.09 -12.57 7.43
CA PHE A 224 -16.03 -12.01 8.78
C PHE A 224 -15.75 -10.50 8.79
N GLU A 225 -14.87 -10.03 7.91
CA GLU A 225 -14.62 -8.59 7.79
C GLU A 225 -15.79 -7.86 7.14
N TRP A 226 -16.50 -8.48 6.20
CA TRP A 226 -17.74 -7.93 5.66
C TRP A 226 -18.79 -7.74 6.75
N ALA A 227 -19.01 -8.79 7.56
CA ALA A 227 -19.91 -8.72 8.72
C ALA A 227 -19.52 -7.58 9.66
N ALA A 228 -18.24 -7.49 10.03
CA ALA A 228 -17.74 -6.42 10.89
C ALA A 228 -17.91 -5.03 10.27
N ALA A 229 -17.67 -4.88 8.97
CA ALA A 229 -17.76 -3.60 8.27
C ALA A 229 -19.19 -3.05 8.27
N ILE A 230 -20.20 -3.89 8.04
CA ILE A 230 -21.59 -3.43 7.88
C ILE A 230 -22.44 -3.52 9.16
N ALA A 231 -21.95 -4.18 10.23
CA ALA A 231 -22.69 -4.33 11.49
C ALA A 231 -23.33 -3.05 12.07
N PRO A 232 -22.68 -1.86 12.02
CA PRO A 232 -23.32 -0.62 12.51
C PRO A 232 -24.46 -0.11 11.63
N LEU A 233 -24.58 -0.61 10.40
CA LEU A 233 -25.51 -0.13 9.37
C LEU A 233 -26.67 -1.10 9.16
N ASP A 234 -26.38 -2.39 9.11
CA ASP A 234 -27.35 -3.46 8.95
C ASP A 234 -26.87 -4.70 9.72
N CYS A 235 -27.33 -4.83 10.96
CA CYS A 235 -26.94 -5.95 11.81
C CYS A 235 -27.47 -7.29 11.29
N ALA A 236 -28.67 -7.32 10.72
CA ALA A 236 -29.27 -8.57 10.22
C ALA A 236 -28.48 -9.12 9.03
N ASP A 237 -28.01 -8.26 8.13
CA ASP A 237 -27.11 -8.65 7.04
C ASP A 237 -25.70 -9.01 7.54
N ALA A 238 -25.18 -8.27 8.54
CA ALA A 238 -23.91 -8.61 9.17
C ALA A 238 -23.91 -10.03 9.77
N GLN A 239 -24.99 -10.42 10.46
CA GLN A 239 -25.16 -11.77 11.00
C GLN A 239 -25.15 -12.84 9.90
N ARG A 240 -25.75 -12.56 8.73
CA ARG A 240 -25.74 -13.48 7.57
C ARG A 240 -24.33 -13.68 7.01
N HIS A 241 -23.55 -12.62 6.90
CA HIS A 241 -22.15 -12.73 6.47
C HIS A 241 -21.27 -13.42 7.51
N PHE A 242 -21.52 -13.17 8.80
CA PHE A 242 -20.84 -13.89 9.88
C PHE A 242 -21.11 -15.40 9.79
N ALA A 243 -22.37 -15.81 9.64
CA ALA A 243 -22.74 -17.22 9.48
C ALA A 243 -22.07 -17.85 8.24
N SER A 244 -21.97 -17.10 7.14
CA SER A 244 -21.23 -17.55 5.94
C SER A 244 -19.74 -17.77 6.23
N GLY A 245 -19.12 -16.88 7.00
CA GLY A 245 -17.74 -17.01 7.47
C GLY A 245 -17.51 -18.29 8.28
N ILE A 246 -18.44 -18.63 9.19
CA ILE A 246 -18.41 -19.88 9.97
C ILE A 246 -18.49 -21.11 9.06
N VAL A 247 -19.33 -21.10 8.03
CA VAL A 247 -19.43 -22.20 7.05
C VAL A 247 -18.10 -22.40 6.32
N TYR A 248 -17.49 -21.32 5.81
CA TYR A 248 -16.18 -21.41 5.16
C TYR A 248 -15.09 -21.89 6.10
N GLN A 249 -15.08 -21.40 7.35
CA GLN A 249 -14.10 -21.77 8.35
C GLN A 249 -14.19 -23.25 8.74
N ARG A 250 -15.39 -23.77 8.99
CA ARG A 250 -15.61 -25.18 9.37
C ARG A 250 -15.30 -26.16 8.24
N GLY A 251 -15.37 -25.70 6.99
CA GLY A 251 -14.99 -26.50 5.83
C GLY A 251 -13.49 -26.74 5.68
N MET A 252 -12.64 -26.10 6.49
CA MET A 252 -11.18 -26.16 6.37
C MET A 252 -10.53 -26.95 7.53
N PRO A 253 -9.43 -27.68 7.26
CA PRO A 253 -8.68 -28.35 8.31
C PRO A 253 -8.01 -27.36 9.27
N PRO A 254 -7.69 -27.77 10.51
CA PRO A 254 -6.94 -26.94 11.46
C PRO A 254 -5.55 -26.54 10.93
N SER A 255 -5.16 -25.30 11.19
CA SER A 255 -3.88 -24.71 10.77
C SER A 255 -3.65 -23.39 11.52
N GLN A 256 -2.45 -22.81 11.40
CA GLN A 256 -2.15 -21.52 12.02
C GLN A 256 -3.07 -20.38 11.54
N ASP A 257 -3.34 -20.27 10.23
CA ASP A 257 -4.20 -19.17 9.72
C ASP A 257 -5.68 -19.42 10.03
N MET A 258 -6.12 -20.69 10.02
CA MET A 258 -7.50 -21.01 10.42
C MET A 258 -7.69 -20.86 11.93
N ASP A 259 -6.65 -21.03 12.74
CA ASP A 259 -6.66 -20.69 14.15
C ASP A 259 -6.78 -19.17 14.35
N TYR A 260 -6.15 -18.38 13.49
CA TYR A 260 -6.35 -16.93 13.47
C TYR A 260 -7.80 -16.56 13.14
N VAL A 261 -8.36 -17.13 12.07
CA VAL A 261 -9.76 -16.92 11.69
C VAL A 261 -10.71 -17.37 12.80
N ARG A 262 -10.41 -18.49 13.49
CA ARG A 262 -11.18 -18.98 14.64
C ARG A 262 -11.16 -17.99 15.81
N ARG A 263 -10.00 -17.44 16.14
CA ARG A 263 -9.87 -16.42 17.20
C ARG A 263 -10.65 -15.15 16.85
N MET A 264 -10.62 -14.73 15.58
CA MET A 264 -11.40 -13.59 15.11
C MET A 264 -12.90 -13.85 15.24
N ALA A 265 -13.39 -15.03 14.85
CA ALA A 265 -14.79 -15.40 15.02
C ALA A 265 -15.22 -15.36 16.50
N ILE A 266 -14.45 -15.99 17.39
CA ILE A 266 -14.69 -15.96 18.85
C ILE A 266 -14.70 -14.50 19.36
N ALA A 267 -13.76 -13.67 18.95
CA ALA A 267 -13.71 -12.27 19.35
C ALA A 267 -14.99 -11.52 18.93
N GLN A 268 -15.47 -11.71 17.70
CA GLN A 268 -16.71 -11.08 17.23
C GLN A 268 -17.96 -11.61 17.96
N GLU A 269 -17.99 -12.88 18.36
CA GLU A 269 -19.09 -13.41 19.19
C GLU A 269 -19.11 -12.80 20.58
N THR A 270 -17.93 -12.65 21.20
CA THR A 270 -17.81 -12.11 22.55
C THR A 270 -18.03 -10.60 22.63
N SER A 271 -17.57 -9.84 21.63
CA SER A 271 -17.59 -8.37 21.64
C SER A 271 -18.71 -7.75 20.79
N GLY A 272 -19.44 -8.55 20.02
CA GLY A 272 -20.36 -8.08 19.00
C GLY A 272 -19.68 -7.84 17.65
N LEU A 273 -20.45 -7.97 16.57
CA LEU A 273 -19.93 -7.82 15.21
C LEU A 273 -19.43 -6.38 14.99
N GLY A 274 -18.18 -6.24 14.53
CA GLY A 274 -17.55 -4.94 14.31
C GLY A 274 -17.46 -4.06 15.57
N GLY A 275 -17.46 -4.67 16.76
CA GLY A 275 -17.45 -3.99 18.06
C GLY A 275 -18.81 -3.46 18.54
N ILE A 276 -19.89 -3.79 17.83
CA ILE A 276 -21.25 -3.35 18.19
C ILE A 276 -21.88 -4.40 19.10
N ALA A 277 -21.85 -4.16 20.41
CA ALA A 277 -22.35 -5.11 21.42
C ALA A 277 -23.83 -5.52 21.22
N ALA A 278 -24.66 -4.62 20.68
CA ALA A 278 -26.06 -4.92 20.35
C ALA A 278 -26.22 -5.81 19.12
N CYS A 279 -25.19 -5.93 18.28
CA CYS A 279 -25.17 -6.77 17.10
C CYS A 279 -24.39 -8.07 17.38
N GLN A 280 -25.01 -8.97 18.14
CA GLN A 280 -24.42 -10.29 18.39
C GLN A 280 -24.85 -11.29 17.30
N PRO A 281 -23.98 -12.23 16.92
CA PRO A 281 -24.38 -13.31 16.03
C PRO A 281 -25.43 -14.21 16.70
N THR A 282 -26.50 -14.52 15.96
CA THR A 282 -27.62 -15.35 16.43
C THR A 282 -27.30 -16.84 16.46
N SER A 283 -26.30 -17.30 15.70
CA SER A 283 -25.77 -18.65 15.82
C SER A 283 -24.46 -18.61 16.59
N THR A 284 -24.40 -19.28 17.74
CA THR A 284 -23.13 -19.58 18.37
C THR A 284 -22.36 -20.57 17.49
N SER A 285 -21.13 -20.21 17.17
CA SER A 285 -20.21 -21.00 16.38
C SER A 285 -19.81 -22.32 17.06
N GLY A 286 -20.17 -22.52 18.33
CA GLY A 286 -19.73 -23.66 19.13
C GLY A 286 -18.21 -23.78 19.19
N LEU A 287 -17.47 -22.72 18.84
CA LEU A 287 -16.02 -22.75 18.76
C LEU A 287 -15.45 -22.68 20.17
N THR A 288 -14.79 -23.76 20.58
CA THR A 288 -13.90 -23.71 21.73
C THR A 288 -12.61 -22.98 21.34
N PRO A 289 -12.04 -22.13 22.23
CA PRO A 289 -10.73 -21.56 22.01
C PRO A 289 -9.72 -22.67 21.71
N PRO A 290 -8.82 -22.52 20.72
CA PRO A 290 -7.82 -23.54 20.45
C PRO A 290 -6.97 -23.76 21.70
N THR A 291 -6.81 -25.02 22.10
CA THR A 291 -5.93 -25.41 23.20
C THR A 291 -4.51 -25.01 22.82
N ARG A 292 -3.94 -24.02 23.52
CA ARG A 292 -2.57 -23.55 23.25
C ARG A 292 -1.62 -24.74 23.42
N PRO A 293 -0.88 -25.19 22.39
CA PRO A 293 0.08 -26.26 22.59
C PRO A 293 1.15 -25.77 23.58
N ALA A 294 1.37 -26.56 24.63
CA ALA A 294 2.42 -26.32 25.61
C ALA A 294 3.77 -26.38 24.87
N GLY A 295 4.37 -25.21 24.59
CA GLY A 295 5.70 -25.12 23.97
C GLY A 295 5.82 -24.18 22.76
N ALA A 296 4.72 -23.70 22.16
CA ALA A 296 4.82 -22.72 21.09
C ALA A 296 4.91 -21.29 21.67
N ALA A 297 6.14 -20.75 21.74
CA ALA A 297 6.38 -19.32 21.88
C ALA A 297 5.88 -18.61 20.60
N GLY A 298 4.56 -18.38 20.53
CA GLY A 298 3.93 -17.67 19.44
C GLY A 298 4.41 -16.23 19.38
N ARG A 299 4.75 -15.77 18.17
CA ARG A 299 5.02 -14.35 17.87
C ARG A 299 3.84 -13.53 18.43
N PRO A 300 4.10 -12.40 19.12
CA PRO A 300 3.04 -11.60 19.68
C PRO A 300 2.11 -11.10 18.57
N PHE A 301 0.82 -11.21 18.88
CA PHE A 301 -0.31 -10.95 18.02
C PHE A 301 -0.69 -9.47 18.13
N SER A 302 -0.65 -8.71 17.04
CA SER A 302 -1.31 -7.40 16.95
C SER A 302 -2.63 -7.54 16.19
N PRO A 303 -3.79 -7.62 16.90
CA PRO A 303 -5.10 -7.47 16.29
C PRO A 303 -5.43 -5.99 15.94
N ALA A 304 -4.46 -5.08 16.04
CA ALA A 304 -4.70 -3.66 16.27
C ALA A 304 -5.24 -2.86 15.08
N ILE A 305 -5.52 -3.47 13.93
CA ILE A 305 -5.82 -2.68 12.73
C ILE A 305 -7.30 -2.64 12.34
N LEU A 306 -8.15 -3.54 12.83
CA LEU A 306 -9.56 -3.62 12.39
C LEU A 306 -10.59 -2.98 13.32
N ALA A 307 -10.17 -2.33 14.41
CA ALA A 307 -11.07 -1.52 15.22
C ALA A 307 -10.38 -0.19 15.55
N PRO A 308 -10.71 0.93 14.87
CA PRO A 308 -10.45 2.22 15.49
C PRO A 308 -11.13 2.20 16.86
N ALA A 309 -10.39 2.56 17.91
CA ALA A 309 -10.99 2.84 19.21
C ALA A 309 -12.17 3.78 18.95
N ALA A 310 -13.37 3.39 19.40
CA ALA A 310 -14.56 4.22 19.23
C ALA A 310 -14.24 5.64 19.74
N PRO A 311 -14.55 6.70 18.98
CA PRO A 311 -14.33 8.05 19.46
C PRO A 311 -15.13 8.22 20.74
N SER A 312 -14.42 8.50 21.84
CA SER A 312 -15.04 8.99 23.07
C SER A 312 -15.84 10.23 22.71
N ARG A 313 -17.18 10.11 22.67
CA ARG A 313 -18.07 11.28 22.59
C ARG A 313 -17.79 12.16 23.81
N ALA A 314 -16.96 13.18 23.61
CA ALA A 314 -16.88 14.30 24.55
C ALA A 314 -18.29 14.88 24.66
N GLY A 315 -18.79 14.97 25.90
CA GLY A 315 -20.12 15.41 26.21
C GLY A 315 -20.42 16.78 25.61
N THR A 316 -21.62 16.90 25.05
CA THR A 316 -22.27 18.19 24.82
C THR A 316 -22.40 18.93 26.14
N PRO A 317 -21.86 20.15 26.29
CA PRO A 317 -22.25 21.01 27.39
C PRO A 317 -23.68 21.50 27.14
N GLY A 318 -24.56 21.20 28.09
CA GLY A 318 -25.81 21.95 28.29
C GLY A 318 -25.57 23.12 29.22
#